data_AF-A0A6C0IVX4-F1
#
_entry.id   AF-A0A6C0IVX4-F1
#
_cell.length_a   1.000
_cell.length_b   1.000
_cell.length_c   1.000
_cell.angle_alpha   90.00
_cell.angle_beta   90.00
_cell.angle_gamma   90.00
#
_symmetry.space_group_name_H-M   'P 1'
#
loop_
_entity.id
_entity.type
_entity.pdbx_description
1 polymer ?
#
loop_
_entity_poly.entity_id
_entity_poly.type
_entity_poly.pdbx_seq_one_letter_code
_entity_poly.pdbx_strand_id
1 'polypeptide(L)'
;MANIEEAFNSKFESVTKVNNHSDIIDYFFTQRKVTEYEEVFDKNMNRIKKKKEITYNFIAINIPHYSYVESSEVTVGLKIWGDDSFKYVGSITNIEGNVPSILLKLDTDKQLFINLKVCIKKSDDTSEKEYVTFINIPKRYQIEPSIAVDL
;
A
#
# COMPACT_ATOMS: atom_id res chain seq x y z
N MET A 1 24.52 4.66 -0.92
CA MET A 1 23.49 4.65 -1.99
C MET A 1 22.73 3.35 -1.84
N ALA A 2 21.42 3.39 -1.60
CA ALA A 2 20.61 2.18 -1.45
C ALA A 2 20.52 1.47 -2.81
N ASN A 3 20.84 0.17 -2.83
CA ASN A 3 20.81 -0.63 -4.05
C ASN A 3 19.34 -0.85 -4.47
N ILE A 4 18.97 -0.43 -5.68
CA ILE A 4 17.60 -0.56 -6.22
C ILE A 4 17.14 -2.02 -6.20
N GLU A 5 18.07 -2.97 -6.33
CA GLU A 5 17.80 -4.41 -6.28
C GLU A 5 17.35 -4.92 -4.90
N GLU A 6 17.62 -4.18 -3.82
CA GLU A 6 17.06 -4.47 -2.49
C GLU A 6 15.64 -3.89 -2.31
N ALA A 7 15.24 -2.93 -3.14
CA ALA A 7 13.88 -2.38 -3.14
C ALA A 7 12.90 -3.28 -3.91
N PHE A 8 13.40 -4.09 -4.84
CA PHE A 8 12.62 -5.05 -5.63
C PHE A 8 12.99 -6.48 -5.24
N ASN A 9 12.19 -7.09 -4.37
CA ASN A 9 11.96 -8.53 -4.03
C ASN A 9 12.90 -9.67 -4.51
N SER A 10 14.16 -9.44 -4.87
CA SER A 10 15.08 -10.44 -5.44
C SER A 10 15.49 -11.54 -4.45
N LYS A 11 15.32 -11.30 -3.14
CA LYS A 11 15.68 -12.26 -2.07
C LYS A 11 14.52 -13.06 -1.48
N PHE A 12 13.26 -12.76 -1.82
CA PHE A 12 12.09 -13.48 -1.29
C PHE A 12 11.62 -14.65 -2.19
N GLU A 13 12.21 -14.82 -3.37
CA GLU A 13 11.76 -15.80 -4.38
C GLU A 13 11.94 -17.29 -4.01
N SER A 14 12.58 -17.63 -2.89
CA SER A 14 12.87 -19.03 -2.55
C SER A 14 11.82 -19.73 -1.68
N VAL A 15 10.80 -19.03 -1.12
CA VAL A 15 9.88 -19.65 -0.14
C VAL A 15 8.42 -19.74 -0.60
N THR A 16 8.00 -19.04 -1.66
CA THR A 16 6.59 -18.99 -2.11
C THR A 16 6.35 -19.59 -3.50
N LYS A 17 7.16 -20.55 -3.94
CA LYS A 17 6.84 -21.38 -5.13
C LYS A 17 5.97 -22.58 -4.75
N VAL A 18 4.79 -22.31 -4.19
CA VAL A 18 3.72 -23.32 -4.09
C VAL A 18 2.45 -22.74 -4.70
N ASN A 19 2.27 -23.07 -5.98
CA ASN A 19 1.01 -23.08 -6.73
C ASN A 19 0.37 -21.75 -7.18
N ASN A 20 0.89 -21.21 -8.29
CA ASN A 20 0.19 -21.07 -9.59
C ASN A 20 0.76 -19.89 -10.39
N HIS A 21 0.99 -20.14 -11.68
CA HIS A 21 1.57 -19.20 -12.62
C HIS A 21 0.67 -17.96 -12.83
N SER A 22 1.27 -16.76 -12.73
CA SER A 22 0.87 -15.48 -13.39
C SER A 22 0.08 -14.37 -12.66
N ASP A 23 -0.07 -14.41 -11.33
CA ASP A 23 -0.91 -13.44 -10.58
C ASP A 23 -0.20 -12.68 -9.45
N ILE A 24 1.09 -12.36 -9.63
CA ILE A 24 1.86 -11.59 -8.65
C ILE A 24 1.50 -10.10 -8.79
N ILE A 25 1.01 -9.50 -7.70
CA ILE A 25 0.84 -8.05 -7.59
C ILE A 25 2.20 -7.45 -7.20
N ASP A 26 2.68 -6.48 -7.96
CA ASP A 26 3.90 -5.75 -7.62
C ASP A 26 3.65 -4.80 -6.45
N TYR A 27 4.60 -4.73 -5.53
CA TYR A 27 4.52 -3.83 -4.38
C TYR A 27 5.89 -3.40 -3.89
N PHE A 28 5.95 -2.27 -3.18
CA PHE A 28 7.14 -1.84 -2.45
C PHE A 28 6.77 -1.13 -1.15
N PHE A 29 7.67 -1.23 -0.17
CA PHE A 29 7.52 -0.55 1.12
C PHE A 29 8.21 0.81 1.11
N THR A 30 7.58 1.81 1.69
CA THR A 30 8.13 3.17 1.77
C THR A 30 7.79 3.83 3.11
N GLN A 31 8.46 4.94 3.40
CA GLN A 31 8.23 5.74 4.60
C GLN A 31 8.02 7.20 4.20
N ARG A 32 7.10 7.88 4.88
CA ARG A 32 6.88 9.32 4.68
C ARG A 32 6.94 10.05 6.01
N LYS A 33 7.80 11.08 6.07
CA LYS A 33 7.84 12.03 7.17
C LYS A 33 6.74 13.07 7.00
N VAL A 34 5.92 13.25 8.03
CA VAL A 34 4.81 14.19 8.09
C VAL A 34 5.02 15.10 9.30
N THR A 35 4.65 16.36 9.16
CA THR A 35 4.56 17.30 10.29
C THR A 35 3.12 17.37 10.74
N GLU A 36 2.88 16.97 11.97
CA GLU A 36 1.59 17.11 12.65
C GLU A 36 1.69 18.16 13.76
N TYR A 37 0.55 18.67 14.20
CA TYR A 37 0.46 19.62 15.30
C TYR A 37 -0.41 19.02 16.38
N GLU A 38 0.18 18.80 17.54
CA GLU A 38 -0.52 18.33 18.73
C GLU A 38 -0.87 19.52 19.60
N GLU A 39 -2.10 19.55 20.12
CA GLU A 39 -2.51 20.58 21.06
C GLU A 39 -2.27 20.10 22.49
N VAL A 40 -1.49 20.88 23.22
CA VAL A 40 -1.09 20.57 24.59
C VAL A 40 -1.40 21.76 25.47
N PHE A 41 -1.81 21.49 26.71
CA PHE A 41 -1.94 22.53 27.73
C PHE A 41 -0.58 22.84 28.35
N ASP A 42 -0.24 24.12 28.46
CA ASP A 42 0.94 24.54 29.22
C ASP A 42 0.69 24.49 30.73
N LYS A 43 1.73 24.78 31.52
CA LYS A 43 1.64 24.83 32.99
C LYS A 43 0.65 25.88 33.51
N ASN A 44 0.25 26.83 32.65
CA ASN A 44 -0.67 27.92 32.94
C ASN A 44 -2.07 27.66 32.33
N MET A 45 -2.36 26.42 31.89
CA MET A 45 -3.63 26.00 31.26
C MET A 45 -3.96 26.70 29.93
N ASN A 46 -2.97 27.26 29.23
CA ASN A 46 -3.14 27.78 27.88
C ASN A 46 -2.96 26.67 26.85
N ARG A 47 -3.76 26.72 25.78
CA ARG A 47 -3.67 25.80 24.65
C ARG A 47 -2.52 26.23 23.74
N ILE A 48 -1.52 25.36 23.59
CA ILE A 48 -0.37 25.57 22.71
C ILE A 48 -0.35 24.48 21.64
N LYS A 49 0.01 24.85 20.40
CA LYS A 49 0.25 23.90 19.32
C LYS A 49 1.73 23.52 19.29
N LYS A 50 2.04 22.26 19.56
CA LYS A 50 3.38 21.70 19.48
C LYS A 50 3.56 21.01 18.13
N LYS A 51 4.58 21.42 17.38
CA LYS A 51 4.99 20.73 16.15
C LYS A 51 5.54 19.35 16.50
N LYS A 52 5.01 18.30 15.88
CA LYS A 52 5.46 16.92 16.02
C LYS A 52 5.81 16.40 14.64
N GLU A 53 7.04 15.94 14.47
CA GLU A 53 7.43 15.24 13.25
C GLU A 53 7.17 13.75 13.47
N ILE A 54 6.47 13.11 12.55
CA ILE A 54 6.13 11.68 12.62
C ILE A 54 6.53 11.05 11.30
N THR A 55 7.07 9.84 11.33
CA THR A 55 7.30 9.07 10.12
C THR A 55 6.29 7.94 10.08
N TYR A 56 5.64 7.74 8.94
CA TYR A 56 4.68 6.65 8.74
C TYR A 56 5.21 5.65 7.73
N ASN A 57 4.93 4.38 7.99
CA ASN A 57 5.21 3.29 7.07
C ASN A 57 4.06 3.10 6.10
N PHE A 58 4.37 2.79 4.84
CA PHE A 58 3.39 2.52 3.81
C PHE A 58 3.81 1.33 2.96
N ILE A 59 2.81 0.67 2.37
CA ILE A 59 2.98 -0.19 1.21
C ILE A 59 2.34 0.49 0.01
N ALA A 60 3.09 0.56 -1.09
CA ALA A 60 2.58 0.95 -2.39
C ALA A 60 2.30 -0.32 -3.19
N ILE A 61 1.05 -0.50 -3.59
CA ILE A 61 0.57 -1.65 -4.37
C ILE A 61 0.37 -1.20 -5.80
N ASN A 62 1.12 -1.77 -6.73
CA ASN A 62 1.02 -1.45 -8.14
C ASN A 62 -0.14 -2.24 -8.75
N ILE A 63 -0.99 -1.54 -9.50
CA ILE A 63 -2.07 -2.19 -10.23
C ILE A 63 -1.46 -2.75 -11.52
N PRO A 64 -1.55 -4.07 -11.77
CA PRO A 64 -1.03 -4.67 -12.99
C PRO A 64 -1.90 -4.24 -14.19
N HIS A 65 -1.55 -3.10 -14.79
CA HIS A 65 -2.12 -2.66 -16.06
C HIS A 65 -1.09 -1.80 -16.82
N TYR A 66 -0.48 -2.38 -17.85
CA TYR A 66 0.61 -1.75 -18.63
C TYR A 66 0.20 -1.22 -20.00
N SER A 67 -1.08 -1.30 -20.36
CA SER A 67 -1.55 -0.86 -21.67
C SER A 67 -2.64 0.19 -21.49
N TYR A 68 -2.43 1.34 -22.12
CA TYR A 68 -3.41 2.41 -22.29
C TYR A 68 -4.78 1.82 -22.65
N VAL A 69 -5.77 1.96 -21.76
CA VAL A 69 -7.17 1.63 -22.05
C VAL A 69 -7.89 2.96 -22.24
N GLU A 70 -8.68 3.07 -23.31
CA GLU A 70 -9.57 4.21 -23.46
C GLU A 70 -10.53 4.27 -22.25
N SER A 71 -10.73 5.48 -21.74
CA SER A 71 -10.99 5.81 -20.33
C SER A 71 -12.32 5.36 -19.71
N SER A 72 -13.18 4.67 -20.46
CA SER A 72 -14.58 4.41 -20.05
C SER A 72 -14.85 2.99 -19.53
N GLU A 73 -13.87 2.09 -19.55
CA GLU A 73 -14.19 0.65 -19.52
C GLU A 73 -13.49 -0.14 -18.41
N VAL A 74 -12.63 0.48 -17.59
CA VAL A 74 -11.85 -0.22 -16.55
C VAL A 74 -12.38 0.07 -15.15
N THR A 75 -12.66 -1.01 -14.41
CA THR A 75 -12.94 -0.97 -12.97
C THR A 75 -11.92 -1.84 -12.24
N VAL A 76 -11.22 -1.25 -11.28
CA VAL A 76 -10.28 -1.97 -10.40
C VAL A 76 -10.87 -2.02 -9.00
N GLY A 77 -11.36 -3.18 -8.59
CA GLY A 77 -11.76 -3.46 -7.22
C GLY A 77 -10.57 -3.92 -6.39
N LEU A 78 -10.44 -3.41 -5.17
CA LEU A 78 -9.39 -3.80 -4.24
C LEU A 78 -9.98 -4.08 -2.86
N LYS A 79 -9.56 -5.19 -2.28
CA LYS A 79 -9.82 -5.55 -0.89
C LYS A 79 -8.51 -5.95 -0.23
N ILE A 80 -8.25 -5.37 0.93
CA ILE A 80 -7.04 -5.61 1.72
C ILE A 80 -7.43 -5.95 3.15
N TRP A 81 -6.85 -7.03 3.66
CA TRP A 81 -6.99 -7.50 5.02
C TRP A 81 -5.62 -7.54 5.69
N GLY A 82 -5.58 -7.10 6.95
CA GLY A 82 -4.45 -7.32 7.85
C GLY A 82 -4.66 -8.58 8.68
N ASP A 83 -3.90 -8.70 9.77
CA ASP A 83 -3.97 -9.87 10.65
C ASP A 83 -5.33 -9.94 11.37
N ASP A 84 -5.80 -8.80 11.88
CA ASP A 84 -6.96 -8.73 12.76
C ASP A 84 -8.20 -8.10 12.10
N SER A 85 -8.05 -7.36 11.00
CA SER A 85 -9.15 -6.57 10.43
C SER A 85 -9.02 -6.22 8.95
N PHE A 86 -10.15 -5.82 8.35
CA PHE A 86 -10.18 -5.21 7.03
C PHE A 86 -9.47 -3.86 7.07
N LYS A 87 -8.51 -3.65 6.14
CA LYS A 87 -7.78 -2.38 6.01
C LYS A 87 -8.36 -1.47 4.94
N TYR A 88 -8.81 -2.07 3.83
CA TYR A 88 -9.32 -1.29 2.70
C TYR A 88 -10.30 -2.11 1.87
N VAL A 89 -11.40 -1.47 1.46
CA VAL A 89 -12.31 -1.97 0.43
C VAL A 89 -12.70 -0.77 -0.42
N GLY A 90 -12.43 -0.86 -1.73
CA GLY A 90 -12.75 0.22 -2.64
C GLY A 90 -12.65 -0.20 -4.10
N SER A 91 -13.09 0.68 -4.98
CA SER A 91 -12.95 0.50 -6.42
C SER A 91 -12.52 1.79 -7.08
N ILE A 92 -11.61 1.69 -8.04
CA ILE A 92 -11.21 2.78 -8.91
C ILE A 92 -11.93 2.58 -10.25
N THR A 93 -12.66 3.60 -10.69
CA THR A 93 -13.40 3.64 -11.96
C THR A 93 -12.90 4.78 -12.83
N ASN A 94 -13.17 4.73 -14.14
CA ASN A 94 -12.86 5.80 -15.10
C ASN A 94 -11.38 6.20 -15.06
N ILE A 95 -10.52 5.20 -15.16
CA ILE A 95 -9.08 5.38 -15.20
C ILE A 95 -8.72 5.92 -16.58
N GLU A 96 -8.23 7.15 -16.64
CA GLU A 96 -7.59 7.73 -17.81
C GLU A 96 -6.10 7.94 -17.52
N GLY A 97 -5.24 7.44 -18.42
CA GLY A 97 -3.79 7.55 -18.27
C GLY A 97 -3.17 6.48 -17.34
N ASN A 98 -2.09 6.84 -16.65
CA ASN A 98 -1.33 5.89 -15.82
C ASN A 98 -1.97 5.73 -14.44
N VAL A 99 -2.27 4.49 -14.05
CA VAL A 99 -2.83 4.19 -12.73
C VAL A 99 -1.74 4.36 -11.67
N PRO A 100 -1.88 5.29 -10.71
CA PRO A 100 -0.92 5.39 -9.63
C PRO A 100 -0.99 4.17 -8.72
N SER A 101 0.13 3.82 -8.10
CA SER A 101 0.16 2.81 -7.03
C SER A 101 -0.78 3.20 -5.89
N ILE A 102 -1.50 2.23 -5.34
CA ILE A 102 -2.34 2.45 -4.16
C ILE A 102 -1.43 2.45 -2.93
N LEU A 103 -1.39 3.57 -2.22
CA LEU A 103 -0.59 3.75 -1.03
C LEU A 103 -1.44 3.47 0.22
N LEU A 104 -1.12 2.40 0.95
CA LEU A 104 -1.78 2.02 2.19
C LEU A 104 -0.84 2.27 3.38
N LYS A 105 -1.31 3.01 4.40
CA LYS A 105 -0.57 3.17 5.66
C LYS A 105 -0.51 1.83 6.37
N LEU A 106 0.68 1.43 6.78
CA LEU A 106 0.92 0.24 7.57
C LEU A 106 0.83 0.56 9.06
N ASP A 107 0.36 -0.41 9.81
CA ASP A 107 0.32 -0.40 11.27
C ASP A 107 1.19 -1.54 11.83
N THR A 108 0.61 -2.40 12.65
CA THR A 108 1.30 -3.50 13.34
C THR A 108 1.11 -4.86 12.68
N ASP A 109 0.37 -4.94 11.56
CA ASP A 109 0.18 -6.21 10.86
C ASP A 109 1.51 -6.85 10.43
N LYS A 110 1.55 -8.17 10.47
CA LYS A 110 2.69 -8.99 10.02
C LYS A 110 2.56 -9.39 8.57
N GLN A 111 1.33 -9.48 8.06
CA GLN A 111 1.03 -9.82 6.68
C GLN A 111 -0.21 -9.09 6.20
N LEU A 112 -0.32 -8.92 4.88
CA LEU A 112 -1.52 -8.47 4.22
C LEU A 112 -2.01 -9.54 3.26
N PHE A 113 -3.31 -9.80 3.28
CA PHE A 113 -3.98 -10.49 2.20
C PHE A 113 -4.57 -9.45 1.26
N ILE A 114 -4.28 -9.57 -0.04
CA ILE A 114 -4.73 -8.64 -1.06
C ILE A 114 -5.50 -9.39 -2.13
N ASN A 115 -6.69 -8.88 -2.41
CA ASN A 115 -7.53 -9.28 -3.53
C ASN A 115 -7.73 -8.08 -4.44
N LEU A 116 -7.24 -8.17 -5.67
CA LEU A 116 -7.35 -7.14 -6.69
C LEU A 116 -8.10 -7.71 -7.89
N LYS A 117 -9.24 -7.12 -8.22
CA LYS A 117 -10.07 -7.52 -9.36
C LYS A 117 -10.03 -6.43 -10.41
N VAL A 118 -9.51 -6.73 -11.59
CA VAL A 118 -9.56 -5.84 -12.76
C VAL A 118 -10.66 -6.32 -13.69
N CYS A 119 -11.62 -5.44 -13.97
CA CYS A 119 -12.69 -5.66 -14.93
C CYS A 119 -12.50 -4.65 -16.07
N ILE A 120 -12.46 -5.15 -17.31
CA ILE A 120 -12.35 -4.35 -18.53
C ILE A 120 -13.57 -4.69 -19.39
N LYS A 121 -14.40 -3.70 -19.70
CA LYS A 121 -15.62 -3.87 -20.50
C LYS A 121 -15.46 -3.24 -21.88
N LYS A 122 -14.98 -3.98 -22.88
CA LYS A 122 -14.87 -3.48 -24.25
C LYS A 122 -16.12 -3.76 -25.03
N SER A 123 -16.95 -2.74 -25.28
CA SER A 123 -18.22 -2.90 -26.00
C SER A 123 -19.10 -4.01 -25.42
N ASP A 124 -19.15 -5.20 -26.04
CA ASP A 124 -19.90 -6.38 -25.58
C ASP A 124 -19.07 -7.43 -24.81
N ASP A 125 -17.74 -7.33 -24.81
CA ASP A 125 -16.85 -8.27 -24.13
C ASP A 125 -16.41 -7.76 -22.77
N THR A 126 -16.72 -8.53 -21.72
CA THR A 126 -16.23 -8.28 -20.36
C THR A 126 -15.09 -9.23 -20.04
N SER A 127 -13.88 -8.69 -19.92
CA SER A 127 -12.71 -9.40 -19.42
C SER A 127 -12.54 -9.13 -17.94
N GLU A 128 -12.50 -10.18 -17.12
CA GLU A 128 -12.19 -10.07 -15.71
C GLU A 128 -10.92 -10.84 -15.39
N LYS A 129 -10.04 -10.22 -14.61
CA LYS A 129 -8.87 -10.88 -14.03
C LYS A 129 -8.78 -10.57 -12.55
N GLU A 130 -8.55 -11.61 -11.76
CA GLU A 130 -8.41 -11.53 -10.32
C GLU A 130 -6.98 -11.89 -9.92
N TYR A 131 -6.40 -11.07 -9.06
CA TYR A 131 -5.06 -11.22 -8.53
C TYR A 131 -5.17 -11.37 -7.01
N VAL A 132 -4.55 -12.41 -6.48
CA VAL A 132 -4.60 -12.72 -5.06
C VAL A 132 -3.19 -12.97 -4.57
N THR A 133 -2.80 -12.27 -3.50
CA THR A 133 -1.47 -12.43 -2.92
C THR A 133 -1.47 -12.25 -1.41
N PHE A 134 -0.53 -12.92 -0.76
CA PHE A 134 -0.16 -12.68 0.62
C PHE A 134 1.19 -11.96 0.65
N ILE A 135 1.22 -10.80 1.29
CA ILE A 135 2.42 -9.98 1.41
C ILE A 135 2.88 -10.00 2.86
N ASN A 136 4.06 -10.56 3.11
CA ASN A 136 4.71 -10.46 4.41
C ASN A 136 5.27 -9.05 4.61
N ILE A 137 4.92 -8.40 5.72
CA ILE A 137 5.43 -7.08 6.09
C ILE A 137 6.76 -7.27 6.83
N PRO A 138 7.87 -6.67 6.37
CA PRO A 138 9.13 -6.72 7.11
C PRO A 138 9.01 -6.08 8.48
N LYS A 139 9.64 -6.66 9.51
CA LYS A 139 9.57 -6.19 10.91
C LYS A 139 9.80 -4.69 11.10
N ARG A 140 10.69 -4.08 10.30
CA ARG A 140 10.97 -2.63 10.34
C ARG A 140 9.78 -1.74 10.00
N TYR A 141 8.78 -2.26 9.28
CA TYR A 141 7.57 -1.54 8.90
C TYR A 141 6.36 -1.87 9.80
N GLN A 142 6.49 -2.82 10.74
CA GLN A 142 5.43 -3.23 11.68
C GLN A 142 5.39 -2.36 12.96
N ILE A 143 6.24 -1.35 13.04
CA ILE A 143 6.40 -0.49 14.21
C ILE A 143 6.36 0.95 13.73
N GLU A 144 5.61 1.82 14.40
CA GLU A 144 5.68 3.25 14.14
C GLU A 144 7.11 3.75 14.40
N PRO A 145 7.81 4.32 13.40
CA PRO A 145 9.15 4.84 13.59
C PRO A 145 9.15 5.93 14.66
N SER A 146 9.75 5.64 15.82
CA SER A 146 9.94 6.61 16.88
C SER A 146 11.09 7.54 16.50
N ILE A 147 10.84 8.85 16.53
CA ILE A 147 11.94 9.82 16.55
C ILE A 147 12.53 9.75 17.96
N ALA A 148 13.81 9.34 18.06
CA ALA A 148 14.56 9.56 19.29
C ALA A 148 14.63 11.07 19.51
N VAL A 149 13.85 11.57 20.48
CA VAL A 149 14.00 12.93 20.97
C VAL A 149 15.20 12.85 21.89
N ASP A 150 16.36 13.28 21.42
CA ASP A 150 17.48 13.59 22.31
C ASP A 150 16.97 14.68 23.28
N LEU A 151 16.81 14.29 24.54
CA LEU A 151 16.44 15.18 25.66
C LEU A 151 17.67 15.93 26.15
#